data_AF-Q6MGX7-F1
#
_entry.id   AF-Q6MGX7-F1
#
_cell.length_a   1.000
_cell.length_b   1.000
_cell.length_c   1.000
_cell.angle_alpha   90.00
_cell.angle_beta   90.00
_cell.angle_gamma   90.00
#
_symmetry.space_group_name_H-M   'P 1'
#
loop_
_entity.id
_entity.type
_entity.pdbx_description
1 polymer ?
#
loop_
_entity_poly.entity_id
_entity_poly.type
_entity_poly.pdbx_seq_one_letter_code
_entity_poly.pdbx_strand_id
1 'polypeptide(L)'
;MNLEKTPLGYELKTPHITAFFGGAAAPLADLKSAYPQFDFVRLKQIHSDAVIESKDSSLDYQVLGDAHFSRTKNLALCVITADCVPVLFYHHGTGLVSGVHAGWRGVANRIIPKTVQKLISEGAVASELDVIIGPHIQKNSFEVGNDVRDQILSSLGPLSPAERAQYFQNLEDGKSLMDLNLVVRTQLEQEGIVLERLFDLHIDTVTNNEFHSYRRDKEKSGRQISFICRTS
;
A
#
# COMPACT_ATOMS: atom_id res chain seq x y z
N MET A 1 -0.57 0.63 17.86
CA MET A 1 0.41 -0.13 17.05
C MET A 1 1.77 0.52 17.25
N ASN A 2 2.82 -0.21 17.65
CA ASN A 2 4.16 0.36 17.79
C ASN A 2 5.03 -0.14 16.63
N LEU A 3 5.46 0.77 15.77
CA LEU A 3 6.30 0.47 14.62
C LEU A 3 7.77 0.70 15.00
N GLU A 4 8.58 -0.33 14.88
CA GLU A 4 10.00 -0.31 15.24
C GLU A 4 10.87 -0.10 14.01
N LYS A 5 11.86 0.79 14.13
CA LYS A 5 12.87 0.98 13.07
C LYS A 5 13.93 -0.10 13.20
N THR A 6 14.25 -0.74 12.08
CA THR A 6 15.27 -1.79 11.92
C THR A 6 16.32 -1.34 10.89
N PRO A 7 17.47 -2.03 10.77
CA PRO A 7 18.43 -1.74 9.70
C PRO A 7 17.87 -1.89 8.28
N LEU A 8 16.83 -2.70 8.09
CA LEU A 8 16.23 -2.99 6.78
C LEU A 8 15.00 -2.10 6.49
N GLY A 9 14.46 -1.38 7.47
CA GLY A 9 13.21 -0.63 7.30
C GLY A 9 12.40 -0.55 8.58
N TYR A 10 11.09 -0.54 8.47
CA TYR A 10 10.17 -0.39 9.60
C TYR A 10 9.34 -1.65 9.78
N GLU A 11 9.14 -2.06 11.02
CA GLU A 11 8.49 -3.32 11.35
C GLU A 11 7.41 -3.13 12.43
N LEU A 12 6.29 -3.80 12.23
CA LEU A 12 5.29 -4.04 13.26
C LEU A 12 5.17 -5.54 13.49
N LYS A 13 5.55 -5.99 14.69
CA LYS A 13 5.37 -7.36 15.14
C LYS A 13 4.29 -7.45 16.19
N THR A 14 3.39 -8.41 16.01
CA THR A 14 2.41 -8.84 17.01
C THR A 14 2.50 -10.36 17.14
N PRO A 15 1.82 -10.98 18.12
CA PRO A 15 1.72 -12.44 18.18
C PRO A 15 1.08 -13.08 16.93
N HIS A 16 0.36 -12.30 16.11
CA HIS A 16 -0.45 -12.83 15.01
C HIS A 16 0.02 -12.43 13.61
N ILE A 17 0.74 -11.31 13.49
CA ILE A 17 1.26 -10.81 12.23
C ILE A 17 2.66 -10.20 12.38
N THR A 18 3.39 -10.22 11.28
CA THR A 18 4.50 -9.31 11.01
C THR A 18 4.15 -8.46 9.80
N ALA A 19 4.10 -7.14 9.97
CA ALA A 19 4.02 -6.17 8.87
C ALA A 19 5.36 -5.44 8.76
N PHE A 20 5.83 -5.21 7.55
CA PHE A 20 7.16 -4.67 7.30
C PHE A 20 7.14 -3.73 6.10
N PHE A 21 7.91 -2.64 6.20
CA PHE A 21 8.11 -1.65 5.14
C PHE A 21 9.61 -1.45 4.93
N GLY A 22 10.14 -2.05 3.86
CA GLY A 22 11.57 -2.01 3.55
C GLY A 22 12.05 -0.65 3.08
N GLY A 23 13.27 -0.30 3.49
CA GLY A 23 14.05 0.78 2.91
C GLY A 23 14.79 0.35 1.64
N ALA A 24 15.58 1.25 1.08
CA ALA A 24 16.40 1.04 -0.11
C ALA A 24 17.46 -0.07 0.05
N ALA A 25 17.83 -0.39 1.30
CA ALA A 25 18.80 -1.43 1.64
C ALA A 25 18.17 -2.79 1.96
N ALA A 26 16.91 -3.02 1.58
CA ALA A 26 16.19 -4.27 1.89
C ALA A 26 15.77 -5.05 0.63
N PRO A 27 16.73 -5.59 -0.14
CA PRO A 27 16.41 -6.51 -1.22
C PRO A 27 15.79 -7.80 -0.67
N LEU A 28 15.08 -8.53 -1.53
CA LEU A 28 14.38 -9.77 -1.15
C LEU A 28 15.31 -10.82 -0.50
N ALA A 29 16.59 -10.88 -0.89
CA ALA A 29 17.55 -11.82 -0.32
C ALA A 29 17.82 -11.54 1.17
N ASP A 30 17.92 -10.27 1.55
CA ASP A 30 18.16 -9.85 2.93
C ASP A 30 16.91 -10.08 3.78
N LEU A 31 15.72 -9.83 3.21
CA LEU A 31 14.45 -10.18 3.85
C LEU A 31 14.32 -11.68 4.09
N LYS A 32 14.65 -12.52 3.10
CA LYS A 32 14.65 -13.98 3.26
C LYS A 32 15.64 -14.44 4.35
N SER A 33 16.77 -13.76 4.49
CA SER A 33 17.76 -14.04 5.53
C SER A 33 17.29 -13.59 6.91
N ALA A 34 16.59 -12.46 7.00
CA ALA A 34 16.05 -11.91 8.25
C ALA A 34 14.78 -12.65 8.75
N TYR A 35 14.01 -13.24 7.83
CA TYR A 35 12.80 -14.00 8.14
C TYR A 35 12.83 -15.39 7.48
N PRO A 36 13.77 -16.27 7.88
CA PRO A 36 13.96 -17.58 7.24
C PRO A 36 12.77 -18.52 7.39
N GLN A 37 11.85 -18.22 8.31
CA GLN A 37 10.61 -18.96 8.53
C GLN A 37 9.47 -18.58 7.59
N PHE A 38 9.63 -17.52 6.78
CA PHE A 38 8.59 -17.04 5.86
C PHE A 38 8.87 -17.48 4.43
N ASP A 39 7.81 -17.90 3.75
CA ASP A 39 7.74 -17.92 2.31
C ASP A 39 7.35 -16.54 1.81
N PHE A 40 7.99 -16.05 0.74
CA PHE A 40 7.72 -14.75 0.17
C PHE A 40 7.05 -14.93 -1.19
N VAL A 41 5.95 -14.21 -1.41
CA VAL A 41 5.23 -14.22 -2.68
C VAL A 41 4.97 -12.80 -3.16
N ARG A 42 5.25 -12.53 -4.43
CA ARG A 42 5.02 -11.25 -5.10
C ARG A 42 4.04 -11.45 -6.25
N LEU A 43 3.28 -10.42 -6.55
CA LEU A 43 2.57 -10.32 -7.82
C LEU A 43 3.44 -9.64 -8.87
N LYS A 44 3.13 -9.90 -10.15
CA LYS A 44 3.60 -9.09 -11.26
C LYS A 44 2.69 -7.86 -11.37
N GLN A 45 3.07 -6.82 -10.63
CA GLN A 45 2.35 -5.55 -10.54
C GLN A 45 2.29 -4.82 -11.88
N ILE A 46 1.09 -4.36 -12.24
CA ILE A 46 0.79 -3.70 -13.53
C ILE A 46 -0.03 -2.42 -13.36
N HIS A 47 -0.13 -1.89 -12.13
CA HIS A 47 -0.96 -0.74 -11.77
C HIS A 47 -2.45 -0.94 -12.11
N SER A 48 -2.92 -2.18 -12.04
CA SER A 48 -4.32 -2.57 -12.12
C SER A 48 -5.03 -2.38 -10.77
N ASP A 49 -6.25 -2.90 -10.69
CA ASP A 49 -7.08 -2.99 -9.51
C ASP A 49 -7.42 -4.45 -9.14
N ALA A 50 -6.68 -5.41 -9.72
CA ALA A 50 -6.91 -6.83 -9.53
C ALA A 50 -6.45 -7.29 -8.14
N VAL A 51 -7.34 -7.99 -7.44
CA VAL A 51 -7.13 -8.55 -6.10
C VAL A 51 -7.08 -10.08 -6.19
N ILE A 52 -5.94 -10.66 -5.84
CA ILE A 52 -5.63 -12.08 -6.04
C ILE A 52 -5.56 -12.82 -4.71
N GLU A 53 -6.09 -14.04 -4.62
CA GLU A 53 -5.82 -14.92 -3.47
C GLU A 53 -4.46 -15.60 -3.65
N SER A 54 -3.53 -15.41 -2.71
CA SER A 54 -2.24 -16.11 -2.69
C SER A 54 -2.28 -17.23 -1.66
N LYS A 55 -2.10 -18.49 -2.09
CA LYS A 55 -2.16 -19.67 -1.20
C LYS A 55 -0.79 -20.19 -0.79
N ASP A 56 0.21 -19.97 -1.63
CA ASP A 56 1.61 -20.35 -1.45
C ASP A 56 2.52 -19.43 -2.28
N SER A 57 3.83 -19.73 -2.33
CA SER A 57 4.86 -19.00 -3.08
C SER A 57 5.20 -19.60 -4.45
N SER A 58 4.50 -20.64 -4.90
CA SER A 58 4.83 -21.37 -6.14
C SER A 58 4.73 -20.52 -7.42
N LEU A 59 3.86 -19.51 -7.40
CA LEU A 59 3.64 -18.58 -8.51
C LEU A 59 4.23 -17.19 -8.24
N ASP A 60 5.27 -17.10 -7.40
CA ASP A 60 5.98 -15.84 -7.12
C ASP A 60 6.34 -15.11 -8.42
N TYR A 61 5.85 -13.87 -8.53
CA TYR A 61 6.07 -12.96 -9.66
C TYR A 61 5.54 -13.44 -11.02
N GLN A 62 4.64 -14.44 -11.04
CA GLN A 62 4.04 -14.96 -12.27
C GLN A 62 2.60 -14.49 -12.50
N VAL A 63 1.87 -14.18 -11.43
CA VAL A 63 0.46 -13.76 -11.51
C VAL A 63 0.36 -12.24 -11.63
N LEU A 64 -0.42 -11.76 -12.60
CA LEU A 64 -0.73 -10.34 -12.77
C LEU A 64 -1.69 -9.86 -11.69
N GLY A 65 -1.35 -8.75 -11.05
CA GLY A 65 -2.23 -8.08 -10.08
C GLY A 65 -1.47 -7.12 -9.19
N ASP A 66 -2.22 -6.31 -8.45
CA ASP A 66 -1.66 -5.23 -7.63
C ASP A 66 -2.13 -5.30 -6.17
N ALA A 67 -3.03 -6.23 -5.84
CA ALA A 67 -3.36 -6.59 -4.48
C ALA A 67 -3.42 -8.10 -4.35
N HIS A 68 -3.02 -8.62 -3.20
CA HIS A 68 -3.32 -10.00 -2.83
C HIS A 68 -3.66 -10.16 -1.37
N PHE A 69 -4.39 -11.21 -1.06
CA PHE A 69 -4.77 -11.57 0.29
C PHE A 69 -4.52 -13.06 0.54
N SER A 70 -4.44 -13.44 1.82
CA SER A 70 -4.23 -14.82 2.23
C SER A 70 -4.67 -15.03 3.68
N ARG A 71 -4.86 -16.30 4.03
CA ARG A 71 -4.90 -16.80 5.42
C ARG A 71 -3.75 -17.75 5.71
N THR A 72 -2.87 -18.02 4.74
CA THR A 72 -1.77 -18.96 4.89
C THR A 72 -0.77 -18.41 5.90
N LYS A 73 -0.47 -19.19 6.95
CA LYS A 73 0.55 -18.82 7.93
C LYS A 73 1.93 -18.83 7.26
N ASN A 74 2.80 -17.95 7.69
CA ASN A 74 4.18 -17.80 7.22
C ASN A 74 4.31 -17.45 5.73
N LEU A 75 3.22 -17.05 5.05
CA LEU A 75 3.27 -16.52 3.69
C LEU A 75 3.30 -14.98 3.74
N ALA A 76 4.46 -14.40 3.47
CA ALA A 76 4.67 -12.97 3.37
C ALA A 76 4.18 -12.45 2.01
N LEU A 77 3.10 -11.67 2.07
CA LEU A 77 2.45 -11.02 0.94
C LEU A 77 3.21 -9.73 0.57
N CYS A 78 4.05 -9.80 -0.46
CA CYS A 78 4.95 -8.72 -0.84
C CYS A 78 4.35 -7.75 -1.86
N VAL A 79 4.49 -6.46 -1.59
CA VAL A 79 4.25 -5.36 -2.51
C VAL A 79 5.54 -4.58 -2.76
N ILE A 80 5.81 -4.30 -4.03
CA ILE A 80 7.03 -3.69 -4.51
C ILE A 80 6.75 -2.24 -4.85
N THR A 81 7.47 -1.29 -4.26
CA THR A 81 7.20 0.14 -4.49
C THR A 81 8.47 0.93 -4.75
N ALA A 82 8.27 2.07 -5.40
CA ALA A 82 9.10 3.27 -5.34
C ALA A 82 8.11 4.40 -5.63
N ASP A 83 7.73 5.15 -4.59
CA ASP A 83 6.67 6.18 -4.55
C ASP A 83 5.21 5.70 -4.47
N CYS A 84 4.81 4.58 -5.09
CA CYS A 84 3.43 4.11 -4.99
C CYS A 84 3.07 3.70 -3.55
N VAL A 85 1.79 3.81 -3.17
CA VAL A 85 1.34 3.61 -1.77
C VAL A 85 1.26 2.11 -1.43
N PRO A 86 2.10 1.58 -0.52
CA PRO A 86 1.90 0.24 0.02
C PRO A 86 0.87 0.30 1.16
N VAL A 87 -0.21 -0.47 1.04
CA VAL A 87 -1.25 -0.57 2.08
C VAL A 87 -1.35 -2.03 2.53
N LEU A 88 -1.23 -2.27 3.83
CA LEU A 88 -1.30 -3.58 4.44
C LEU A 88 -2.58 -3.69 5.29
N PHE A 89 -3.29 -4.80 5.17
CA PHE A 89 -4.53 -5.06 5.92
C PHE A 89 -4.38 -6.30 6.77
N TYR A 90 -4.98 -6.28 7.95
CA TYR A 90 -5.13 -7.45 8.82
C TYR A 90 -6.51 -7.49 9.46
N HIS A 91 -7.15 -8.66 9.45
CA HIS A 91 -8.37 -8.91 10.19
C HIS A 91 -8.14 -10.04 11.19
N HIS A 92 -8.15 -9.71 12.49
CA HIS A 92 -7.84 -10.67 13.56
C HIS A 92 -8.79 -11.85 13.59
N GLY A 93 -10.11 -11.62 13.52
CA GLY A 93 -11.11 -12.67 13.67
C GLY A 93 -11.06 -13.75 12.58
N THR A 94 -10.56 -13.43 11.38
CA THR A 94 -10.45 -14.40 10.27
C THR A 94 -9.01 -14.80 9.95
N GLY A 95 -8.02 -14.13 10.53
CA GLY A 95 -6.61 -14.26 10.16
C GLY A 95 -6.30 -13.81 8.73
N LEU A 96 -7.17 -13.02 8.09
CA LEU A 96 -6.92 -12.48 6.77
C LEU A 96 -5.82 -11.42 6.83
N VAL A 97 -4.85 -11.53 5.93
CA VAL A 97 -3.85 -10.50 5.65
C VAL A 97 -3.93 -10.10 4.18
N SER A 98 -3.63 -8.85 3.86
CA SER A 98 -3.53 -8.38 2.47
C SER A 98 -2.41 -7.36 2.29
N GLY A 99 -1.69 -7.46 1.18
CA GLY A 99 -0.78 -6.43 0.68
C GLY A 99 -1.34 -5.79 -0.58
N VAL A 100 -1.33 -4.46 -0.65
CA VAL A 100 -1.82 -3.68 -1.79
C VAL A 100 -0.76 -2.70 -2.29
N HIS A 101 -0.47 -2.76 -3.59
CA HIS A 101 0.26 -1.76 -4.35
C HIS A 101 -0.74 -0.76 -4.95
N ALA A 102 -0.93 0.37 -4.26
CA ALA A 102 -1.85 1.43 -4.68
C ALA A 102 -1.10 2.58 -5.36
N GLY A 103 -0.63 2.35 -6.59
CA GLY A 103 -0.23 3.43 -7.48
C GLY A 103 -1.43 4.27 -7.93
N TRP A 104 -1.21 5.47 -8.47
CA TRP A 104 -2.31 6.40 -8.78
C TRP A 104 -3.39 5.81 -9.71
N ARG A 105 -3.01 4.96 -10.68
CA ARG A 105 -3.97 4.27 -11.55
C ARG A 105 -4.81 3.24 -10.79
N GLY A 106 -4.18 2.48 -9.89
CA GLY A 106 -4.89 1.54 -9.00
C GLY A 106 -5.86 2.28 -8.10
N VAL A 107 -5.45 3.42 -7.52
CA VAL A 107 -6.32 4.27 -6.70
C VAL A 107 -7.48 4.83 -7.51
N ALA A 108 -7.23 5.37 -8.71
CA ALA A 108 -8.26 5.85 -9.62
C ALA A 108 -9.26 4.72 -10.00
N ASN A 109 -8.76 3.50 -10.16
CA ASN A 109 -9.55 2.29 -10.44
C ASN A 109 -10.11 1.62 -9.16
N ARG A 110 -10.04 2.29 -8.01
CA ARG A 110 -10.61 1.85 -6.72
C ARG A 110 -10.03 0.53 -6.20
N ILE A 111 -8.72 0.30 -6.32
CA ILE A 111 -8.06 -0.90 -5.77
C ILE A 111 -8.24 -1.04 -4.26
N ILE A 112 -8.24 0.07 -3.51
CA ILE A 112 -8.43 0.06 -2.06
C ILE A 112 -9.85 -0.42 -1.71
N PRO A 113 -10.93 0.18 -2.26
CA PRO A 113 -12.29 -0.35 -2.12
C PRO A 113 -12.44 -1.81 -2.50
N LYS A 114 -11.92 -2.20 -3.67
CA LYS A 114 -12.01 -3.57 -4.16
C LYS A 114 -11.31 -4.55 -3.22
N THR A 115 -10.19 -4.16 -2.62
CA THR A 115 -9.51 -4.99 -1.63
C THR A 115 -10.34 -5.13 -0.37
N VAL A 116 -10.86 -4.04 0.19
CA VAL A 116 -11.70 -4.08 1.41
C VAL A 116 -12.95 -4.95 1.17
N GLN A 117 -13.65 -4.74 0.06
CA GLN A 117 -14.82 -5.54 -0.33
C GLN A 117 -14.47 -7.01 -0.52
N LYS A 118 -13.30 -7.31 -1.10
CA LYS A 118 -12.84 -8.69 -1.22
C LYS A 118 -12.60 -9.31 0.16
N LEU A 119 -11.94 -8.61 1.08
CA LEU A 119 -11.74 -9.10 2.45
C LEU A 119 -13.07 -9.30 3.20
N ILE A 120 -14.05 -8.41 3.00
CA ILE A 120 -15.40 -8.56 3.57
C ILE A 120 -16.12 -9.77 2.99
N SER A 121 -16.02 -10.02 1.67
CA SER A 121 -16.57 -11.22 1.04
C SER A 121 -15.93 -12.51 1.58
N GLU A 122 -14.73 -12.39 2.14
CA GLU A 122 -13.96 -13.43 2.82
C GLU A 122 -14.24 -13.47 4.34
N GLY A 123 -15.26 -12.74 4.81
CA GLY A 123 -15.73 -12.76 6.19
C GLY A 123 -15.02 -11.78 7.14
N ALA A 124 -14.20 -10.85 6.63
CA ALA A 124 -13.72 -9.73 7.44
C ALA A 124 -14.86 -8.74 7.75
N VAL A 125 -14.77 -8.07 8.88
CA VAL A 125 -15.62 -6.93 9.23
C VAL A 125 -14.82 -5.65 9.00
N ALA A 126 -15.35 -4.70 8.23
CA ALA A 126 -14.63 -3.48 7.84
C ALA A 126 -14.11 -2.68 9.05
N SER A 127 -14.96 -2.48 10.06
CA SER A 127 -14.60 -1.77 11.29
C SER A 127 -13.61 -2.52 12.19
N GLU A 128 -13.27 -3.76 11.87
CA GLU A 128 -12.30 -4.59 12.58
C GLU A 128 -11.00 -4.80 11.79
N LEU A 129 -10.89 -4.25 10.59
CA LEU A 129 -9.67 -4.28 9.80
C LEU A 129 -8.65 -3.29 10.36
N ASP A 130 -7.49 -3.81 10.73
CA ASP A 130 -6.29 -3.03 10.96
C ASP A 130 -5.64 -2.69 9.62
N VAL A 131 -5.33 -1.42 9.39
CA VAL A 131 -4.79 -0.93 8.12
C VAL A 131 -3.51 -0.14 8.38
N ILE A 132 -2.46 -0.45 7.63
CA ILE A 132 -1.17 0.22 7.75
C ILE A 132 -0.75 0.77 6.39
N ILE A 133 -0.59 2.09 6.31
CA ILE A 133 -0.10 2.79 5.12
C ILE A 133 1.39 3.05 5.28
N GLY A 134 2.20 2.47 4.40
CA GLY A 134 3.66 2.58 4.44
C GLY A 134 4.23 3.81 3.73
N PRO A 135 5.56 3.88 3.60
CA PRO A 135 6.25 5.01 2.98
C PRO A 135 5.91 5.13 1.49
N HIS A 136 5.56 6.33 1.05
CA HIS A 136 5.17 6.64 -0.33
C HIS A 136 5.35 8.12 -0.63
N ILE A 137 5.19 8.52 -1.88
CA ILE A 137 5.30 9.93 -2.26
C ILE A 137 4.18 10.76 -1.62
N GLN A 138 4.54 11.84 -0.94
CA GLN A 138 3.59 12.72 -0.27
C GLN A 138 3.15 13.88 -1.16
N LYS A 139 2.07 14.58 -0.76
CA LYS A 139 1.46 15.71 -1.49
C LYS A 139 2.48 16.70 -2.04
N ASN A 140 3.42 17.15 -1.20
CA ASN A 140 4.42 18.17 -1.56
C ASN A 140 5.41 17.71 -2.64
N SER A 141 5.46 16.42 -2.93
CA SER A 141 6.35 15.81 -3.92
C SER A 141 5.58 15.24 -5.12
N PHE A 142 4.27 14.98 -5.00
CA PHE A 142 3.45 14.34 -6.04
C PHE A 142 2.80 15.33 -7.00
N GLU A 143 3.63 16.03 -7.78
CA GLU A 143 3.17 16.80 -8.94
C GLU A 143 2.59 15.89 -10.03
N VAL A 144 1.39 16.21 -10.51
CA VAL A 144 0.68 15.52 -11.61
C VAL A 144 -0.01 16.52 -12.53
N GLY A 145 -0.37 16.09 -13.75
CA GLY A 145 -1.25 16.86 -14.63
C GLY A 145 -2.70 16.88 -14.15
N ASN A 146 -3.47 17.87 -14.60
CA ASN A 146 -4.90 17.99 -14.28
C ASN A 146 -5.72 16.74 -14.69
N ASP A 147 -5.35 16.09 -15.79
CA ASP A 147 -5.98 14.86 -16.27
C ASP A 147 -5.83 13.70 -15.28
N VAL A 148 -4.64 13.54 -14.69
CA VAL A 148 -4.36 12.53 -13.67
C VAL A 148 -5.07 12.88 -12.36
N ARG A 149 -5.02 14.14 -11.93
CA ARG A 149 -5.78 14.64 -10.76
C ARG A 149 -7.27 14.29 -10.89
N ASP A 150 -7.86 14.60 -12.04
CA ASP A 150 -9.30 14.43 -12.25
C ASP A 150 -9.70 12.96 -12.30
N GLN A 151 -8.85 12.08 -12.86
CA GLN A 151 -9.04 10.62 -12.79
C GLN A 151 -8.96 10.07 -11.37
N ILE A 152 -8.04 10.57 -10.55
CA ILE A 152 -7.94 10.14 -9.15
C ILE A 152 -9.18 10.59 -8.38
N LEU A 153 -9.60 11.85 -8.54
CA LEU A 153 -10.76 12.39 -7.81
C LEU A 153 -12.10 11.77 -8.21
N SER A 154 -12.26 11.34 -9.47
CA SER A 154 -13.49 10.66 -9.89
C SER A 154 -13.72 9.34 -9.13
N SER A 155 -12.65 8.74 -8.61
CA SER A 155 -12.73 7.52 -7.80
C SER A 155 -13.43 7.73 -6.45
N LEU A 156 -13.57 8.96 -5.98
CA LEU A 156 -14.22 9.29 -4.70
C LEU A 156 -15.73 9.51 -4.82
N GLY A 157 -16.26 9.50 -6.05
CA GLY A 157 -17.64 9.87 -6.35
C GLY A 157 -17.82 11.38 -6.55
N PRO A 158 -19.07 11.87 -6.57
CA PRO A 158 -19.37 13.29 -6.72
C PRO A 158 -18.82 14.10 -5.53
N LEU A 159 -18.08 15.17 -5.83
CA LEU A 159 -17.52 16.09 -4.85
C LEU A 159 -17.85 17.53 -5.26
N SER A 160 -18.26 18.36 -4.31
CA SER A 160 -18.37 19.80 -4.50
C SER A 160 -16.99 20.44 -4.77
N PRO A 161 -16.92 21.64 -5.36
CA PRO A 161 -15.63 22.33 -5.57
C PRO A 161 -14.82 22.52 -4.28
N ALA A 162 -15.49 22.81 -3.17
CA ALA A 162 -14.83 22.98 -1.86
C ALA A 162 -14.24 21.64 -1.37
N GLU A 163 -14.99 20.55 -1.49
CA GLU A 163 -14.49 19.22 -1.14
C GLU A 163 -13.37 18.78 -2.08
N ARG A 164 -13.39 19.14 -3.36
CA ARG A 164 -12.28 18.79 -4.26
C ARG A 164 -10.97 19.46 -3.87
N ALA A 165 -11.03 20.71 -3.42
CA ALA A 165 -9.86 21.53 -3.13
C ALA A 165 -9.00 20.99 -1.96
N GLN A 166 -9.52 20.10 -1.11
CA GLN A 166 -8.73 19.51 -0.01
C GLN A 166 -7.67 18.52 -0.51
N TYR A 167 -7.91 17.85 -1.64
CA TYR A 167 -7.09 16.74 -2.15
C TYR A 167 -5.90 17.17 -3.01
N PHE A 168 -5.78 18.45 -3.37
CA PHE A 168 -4.66 18.91 -4.18
C PHE A 168 -4.38 20.39 -3.95
N GLN A 169 -3.22 20.84 -4.41
CA GLN A 169 -2.89 22.24 -4.56
C GLN A 169 -2.60 22.50 -6.03
N ASN A 170 -3.27 23.48 -6.63
CA ASN A 170 -2.94 23.90 -7.99
C ASN A 170 -1.56 24.52 -8.04
N LEU A 171 -0.82 24.20 -9.09
CA LEU A 171 0.41 24.87 -9.48
C LEU A 171 0.15 25.72 -10.73
N GLU A 172 1.13 26.54 -11.07
CA GLU A 172 1.21 27.17 -12.38
C GLU A 172 1.33 26.08 -13.48
N ASP A 173 1.01 26.41 -14.73
CA ASP A 173 1.14 25.51 -15.89
C ASP A 173 0.20 24.30 -15.96
N GLY A 174 -0.95 24.35 -15.28
CA GLY A 174 -1.97 23.29 -15.40
C GLY A 174 -1.59 21.98 -14.72
N LYS A 175 -0.73 22.06 -13.70
CA LYS A 175 -0.34 20.95 -12.84
C LYS A 175 -0.92 21.09 -11.44
N SER A 176 -0.82 20.04 -10.64
CA SER A 176 -1.26 20.03 -9.25
C SER A 176 -0.35 19.16 -8.39
N LEU A 177 -0.10 19.58 -7.15
CA LEU A 177 0.41 18.73 -6.09
C LEU A 177 -0.76 17.91 -5.53
N MET A 178 -0.79 16.62 -5.84
CA MET A 178 -1.90 15.73 -5.49
C MET A 178 -1.65 15.02 -4.16
N ASP A 179 -2.64 15.06 -3.27
CA ASP A 179 -2.62 14.32 -2.02
C ASP A 179 -3.21 12.92 -2.22
N LEU A 180 -2.38 12.01 -2.75
CA LEU A 180 -2.80 10.63 -2.98
C LEU A 180 -3.11 9.89 -1.67
N ASN A 181 -2.40 10.25 -0.59
CA ASN A 181 -2.62 9.71 0.74
C ASN A 181 -4.04 10.00 1.23
N LEU A 182 -4.47 11.26 1.15
CA LEU A 182 -5.82 11.66 1.56
C LEU A 182 -6.90 10.95 0.74
N VAL A 183 -6.68 10.74 -0.57
CA VAL A 183 -7.61 9.95 -1.40
C VAL A 183 -7.71 8.50 -0.93
N VAL A 184 -6.58 7.84 -0.66
CA VAL A 184 -6.56 6.47 -0.12
C VAL A 184 -7.30 6.42 1.22
N ARG A 185 -7.07 7.38 2.11
CA ARG A 185 -7.76 7.46 3.42
C ARG A 185 -9.27 7.65 3.27
N THR A 186 -9.71 8.58 2.41
CA THR A 186 -11.14 8.75 2.13
C THR A 186 -11.75 7.47 1.55
N GLN A 187 -11.05 6.76 0.65
CA GLN A 187 -11.55 5.48 0.13
C GLN A 187 -11.69 4.42 1.24
N LEU A 188 -10.77 4.37 2.21
CA LEU A 188 -10.86 3.46 3.35
C LEU A 188 -12.06 3.80 4.25
N GLU A 189 -12.24 5.08 4.58
CA GLU A 189 -13.37 5.57 5.38
C GLU A 189 -14.72 5.26 4.71
N GLN A 190 -14.82 5.47 3.38
CA GLN A 190 -16.02 5.16 2.59
C GLN A 190 -16.42 3.68 2.64
N GLU A 191 -15.47 2.78 2.85
CA GLU A 191 -15.71 1.33 2.98
C GLU A 191 -15.89 0.88 4.43
N GLY A 192 -15.96 1.82 5.38
CA GLY A 192 -16.25 1.55 6.80
C GLY A 192 -15.03 1.20 7.65
N ILE A 193 -13.81 1.48 7.17
CA ILE A 193 -12.61 1.41 8.01
C ILE A 193 -12.66 2.55 9.04
N VAL A 194 -12.45 2.22 10.31
CA VAL A 194 -12.40 3.19 11.40
C VAL A 194 -10.99 3.77 11.55
N LEU A 195 -10.89 5.07 11.80
CA LEU A 195 -9.61 5.78 11.82
C LEU A 195 -8.68 5.33 12.94
N GLU A 196 -9.23 4.84 14.05
CA GLU A 196 -8.46 4.33 15.18
C GLU A 196 -7.67 3.05 14.83
N ARG A 197 -8.07 2.35 13.76
CA ARG A 197 -7.39 1.16 13.23
C ARG A 197 -6.50 1.45 12.02
N LEU A 198 -6.45 2.71 11.59
CA LEU A 198 -5.60 3.16 10.51
C LEU A 198 -4.30 3.74 11.09
N PHE A 199 -3.17 3.13 10.74
CA PHE A 199 -1.85 3.66 11.03
C PHE A 199 -1.16 4.10 9.75
N ASP A 200 -0.64 5.32 9.71
CA ASP A 200 0.04 5.89 8.55
C ASP A 200 1.43 6.38 8.96
N LEU A 201 2.45 5.94 8.23
CA LEU A 201 3.83 6.30 8.53
C LEU A 201 4.14 7.77 8.19
N HIS A 202 3.38 8.39 7.30
CA HIS A 202 3.60 9.78 6.84
C HIS A 202 5.04 10.07 6.38
N ILE A 203 5.71 9.08 5.79
CA ILE A 203 7.08 9.21 5.25
C ILE A 203 7.02 9.45 3.74
N ASP A 204 7.69 10.52 3.30
CA ASP A 204 7.87 10.85 1.89
C ASP A 204 9.11 10.18 1.29
N THR A 205 8.89 9.25 0.35
CA THR A 205 9.97 8.52 -0.34
C THR A 205 10.84 9.43 -1.20
N VAL A 206 10.33 10.57 -1.65
CA VAL A 206 11.09 11.51 -2.49
C VAL A 206 12.13 12.25 -1.69
N THR A 207 11.76 12.75 -0.51
CA THR A 207 12.64 13.58 0.33
C THR A 207 13.47 12.75 1.31
N ASN A 208 13.07 11.52 1.62
CA ASN A 208 13.83 10.61 2.48
C ASN A 208 14.71 9.64 1.66
N ASN A 209 16.03 9.76 1.81
CA ASN A 209 17.02 8.94 1.11
C ASN A 209 17.15 7.50 1.63
N GLU A 210 16.48 7.15 2.74
CA GLU A 210 16.35 5.76 3.21
C GLU A 210 15.49 4.90 2.27
N PHE A 211 14.77 5.53 1.33
CA PHE A 211 13.82 4.88 0.43
C PHE A 211 14.14 5.13 -1.04
N HIS A 212 13.72 4.19 -1.89
CA HIS A 212 13.76 4.37 -3.33
C HIS A 212 12.62 5.28 -3.79
N SER A 213 12.92 6.20 -4.71
CA SER A 213 11.93 7.04 -5.35
C SER A 213 12.14 7.09 -6.86
N TYR A 214 11.11 6.76 -7.63
CA TYR A 214 11.16 6.87 -9.08
C TYR A 214 11.01 8.34 -9.52
N ARG A 215 10.25 9.14 -8.77
CA ARG A 215 10.13 10.58 -8.96
C ARG A 215 11.49 11.26 -8.90
N ARG A 216 12.31 10.92 -7.90
CA ARG A 216 13.66 11.46 -7.70
C ARG A 216 14.67 10.86 -8.67
N ASP A 217 14.75 9.53 -8.76
CA ASP A 217 15.89 8.84 -9.38
C ASP A 217 15.60 8.28 -10.79
N LYS A 218 14.33 8.32 -11.25
CA LYS A 218 13.87 7.81 -12.55
C LYS A 218 14.31 6.35 -12.78
N GLU A 219 14.85 6.04 -13.96
CA GLU A 219 15.29 4.69 -14.33
C GLU A 219 16.41 4.13 -13.43
N LYS A 220 17.09 4.97 -12.66
CA LYS A 220 18.10 4.53 -11.68
C LYS A 220 17.49 4.12 -10.34
N SER A 221 16.20 4.35 -10.15
CA SER A 221 15.51 4.02 -8.91
C SER A 221 15.43 2.51 -8.74
N GLY A 222 15.90 2.02 -7.59
CA GLY A 222 15.64 0.66 -7.13
C GLY A 222 14.17 0.46 -6.78
N ARG A 223 13.87 -0.67 -6.14
CA ARG A 223 12.53 -0.96 -5.62
C ARG A 223 12.66 -1.53 -4.22
N GLN A 224 11.80 -1.04 -3.34
CA GLN A 224 11.72 -1.55 -1.97
C GLN A 224 10.52 -2.50 -1.85
N ILE A 225 10.55 -3.38 -0.85
CA ILE A 225 9.52 -4.37 -0.60
C ILE A 225 8.86 -4.06 0.73
N SER A 226 7.54 -3.98 0.74
CA SER A 226 6.74 -4.05 1.96
C SER A 226 6.03 -5.39 1.97
N PHE A 227 5.78 -5.97 3.14
CA PHE A 227 5.02 -7.20 3.24
C PHE A 227 4.17 -7.26 4.51
N ILE A 228 3.14 -8.09 4.46
CA ILE A 228 2.45 -8.56 5.66
C ILE A 228 2.42 -10.08 5.67
N CYS A 229 2.65 -10.68 6.83
CA CYS A 229 2.68 -12.11 7.03
C CYS A 229 1.87 -12.46 8.27
N ARG A 230 0.99 -13.46 8.16
CA ARG A 230 0.29 -14.06 9.29
C ARG A 230 1.21 -15.06 9.99
N THR A 231 1.41 -14.92 11.30
CA THR A 231 2.35 -15.77 12.08
C THR A 231 1.65 -16.80 12.97
N SER A 232 0.35 -16.65 13.25
CA SER A 232 -0.41 -17.56 14.14
C SER A 232 -1.72 -18.05 13.59
#